data_AF-A0A2A5A316-F1
#
_entry.id   AF-A0A2A5A316-F1
#
_cell.length_a   1.000
_cell.length_b   1.000
_cell.length_c   1.000
_cell.angle_alpha   90.00
_cell.angle_beta   90.00
_cell.angle_gamma   90.00
#
_symmetry.space_group_name_H-M   'P 1'
#
loop_
_entity.id
_entity.type
_entity.pdbx_description
1 polymer ?
#
loop_
_entity_poly.entity_id
_entity_poly.type
_entity_poly.pdbx_seq_one_letter_code
_entity_poly.pdbx_strand_id
1 'polypeptide(L)'
;MNQSAALVITSAKKARELGIPESKWIFMHGGGCLNDIWNVTDRLNLHSSPAIKKCSQAIFNAANCSQADISFFDLYSCFPSAVQIARKEIGIPDGDNRDLTITGGLPYYGGPGSAYVVNSIASMMSKLRENPGKKVNLYEILSF
;
A
#
# COMPACT_ATOMS: atom_id res chain seq x y z
N MET A 1 -13.36 4.11 17.84
CA MET A 1 -12.12 3.30 17.88
C MET A 1 -11.07 4.07 18.65
N ASN A 2 -10.30 3.39 19.50
CA ASN A 2 -9.09 3.92 20.14
C ASN A 2 -7.94 3.01 19.73
N GLN A 3 -7.18 3.42 18.69
CA GLN A 3 -6.11 2.60 18.11
C GLN A 3 -4.95 3.48 17.68
N SER A 4 -3.75 2.90 17.64
CA SER A 4 -2.54 3.57 17.18
C SER A 4 -1.58 2.55 16.61
N ALA A 5 -0.75 2.98 15.67
CA ALA A 5 0.32 2.18 15.12
C ALA A 5 1.60 3.02 15.04
N ALA A 6 2.74 2.35 15.14
CA ALA A 6 4.06 2.95 14.99
C ALA A 6 4.94 2.02 14.18
N LEU A 7 5.81 2.62 13.37
CA LEU A 7 6.77 1.90 12.53
C LEU A 7 8.17 2.30 12.97
N VAL A 8 9.05 1.31 13.14
CA VAL A 8 10.47 1.53 13.42
C VAL A 8 11.26 1.18 12.17
N ILE A 9 11.88 2.19 11.57
CA ILE A 9 12.70 2.05 10.37
C ILE A 9 14.15 2.27 10.76
N THR A 10 15.04 1.40 10.29
CA THR A 10 16.47 1.48 10.58
C THR A 10 17.28 0.81 9.48
N SER A 11 18.59 1.03 9.47
CA SER A 11 19.49 0.30 8.57
C SER A 11 19.69 -1.14 9.06
N ALA A 12 19.94 -2.07 8.13
CA ALA A 12 20.31 -3.45 8.49
C ALA A 12 21.53 -3.49 9.41
N LYS A 13 22.52 -2.59 9.20
CA LYS A 13 23.68 -2.45 10.09
C LYS A 13 23.24 -2.16 11.53
N LYS A 14 22.40 -1.14 11.72
CA LYS A 14 21.95 -0.74 13.06
C LYS A 14 21.05 -1.79 13.71
N ALA A 15 20.22 -2.48 12.93
CA ALA A 15 19.43 -3.61 13.41
C ALA A 15 20.30 -4.75 13.96
N ARG A 16 21.44 -5.07 13.30
CA ARG A 16 22.42 -6.05 13.81
C ARG A 16 23.09 -5.58 15.09
N GLU A 17 23.55 -4.33 15.13
CA GLU A 17 24.16 -3.74 16.33
C GLU A 17 23.23 -3.80 17.55
N LEU A 18 21.92 -3.66 17.33
CA LEU A 18 20.89 -3.72 18.37
C LEU A 18 20.38 -5.15 18.66
N GLY A 19 20.93 -6.18 17.99
CA GLY A 19 20.53 -7.58 18.19
C GLY A 19 19.10 -7.91 17.73
N ILE A 20 18.55 -7.16 16.77
CA ILE A 20 17.19 -7.41 16.26
C ILE A 20 17.22 -8.61 15.31
N PRO A 21 16.48 -9.71 15.57
CA PRO A 21 16.50 -10.91 14.73
C PRO A 21 16.11 -10.61 13.28
N GLU A 22 16.87 -11.15 12.31
CA GLU A 22 16.60 -10.94 10.87
C GLU A 22 15.20 -11.43 10.44
N SER A 23 14.62 -12.41 11.16
CA SER A 23 13.24 -12.86 10.94
C SER A 23 12.17 -11.77 11.17
N LYS A 24 12.52 -10.67 11.85
CA LYS A 24 11.63 -9.52 12.05
C LYS A 24 11.79 -8.46 10.97
N TRP A 25 12.81 -8.55 10.12
CA TRP A 25 13.14 -7.50 9.16
C TRP A 25 12.25 -7.61 7.95
N ILE A 26 11.67 -6.47 7.56
CA ILE A 26 10.92 -6.32 6.30
C ILE A 26 11.58 -5.18 5.55
N PHE A 27 11.94 -5.42 4.29
CA PHE A 27 12.55 -4.42 3.43
C PHE A 27 11.47 -3.75 2.58
N MET A 28 11.50 -2.42 2.54
CA MET A 28 10.68 -1.64 1.61
C MET A 28 11.39 -1.60 0.26
N HIS A 29 10.78 -2.22 -0.75
CA HIS A 29 11.37 -2.33 -2.09
C HIS A 29 11.01 -1.16 -3.01
N GLY A 30 10.01 -0.36 -2.65
CA GLY A 30 9.61 0.82 -3.39
C GLY A 30 8.48 1.56 -2.69
N GLY A 31 8.34 2.84 -3.03
CA GLY A 31 7.29 3.73 -2.53
C GLY A 31 7.25 4.99 -3.38
N GLY A 32 6.10 5.63 -3.46
CA GLY A 32 5.90 6.81 -4.29
C GLY A 32 4.70 7.61 -3.82
N CYS A 33 4.73 8.92 -4.07
CA CYS A 33 3.64 9.82 -3.72
C CYS A 33 3.44 10.80 -4.88
N LEU A 34 2.27 10.70 -5.52
CA LEU A 34 1.85 11.59 -6.60
C LEU A 34 0.42 12.06 -6.29
N ASN A 35 0.17 13.34 -6.55
CA ASN A 35 -1.13 13.95 -6.37
C ASN A 35 -1.83 14.11 -7.73
N ASP A 36 -3.15 13.91 -7.75
CA ASP A 36 -3.98 14.34 -8.86
C ASP A 36 -4.14 15.87 -8.86
N ILE A 37 -4.84 16.39 -9.87
CA ILE A 37 -5.23 17.80 -9.89
C ILE A 37 -6.14 18.07 -8.69
N TRP A 38 -5.66 18.95 -7.81
CA TRP A 38 -6.33 19.29 -6.55
C TRP A 38 -7.77 19.77 -6.77
N ASN A 39 -7.97 20.70 -7.70
CA ASN A 39 -9.30 21.20 -8.03
C ASN A 39 -10.06 20.17 -8.85
N VAL A 40 -11.16 19.65 -8.30
CA VAL A 40 -12.01 18.66 -8.95
C VAL A 40 -12.59 19.15 -10.28
N THR A 41 -12.87 20.45 -10.39
CA THR A 41 -13.39 21.09 -11.61
C THR A 41 -12.41 21.08 -12.78
N ASP A 42 -11.12 21.00 -12.49
CA ASP A 42 -10.04 21.04 -13.48
C ASP A 42 -9.66 19.62 -13.95
N ARG A 43 -10.28 18.58 -13.36
CA ARG A 43 -10.04 17.18 -13.73
C ARG A 43 -10.73 16.87 -15.05
N LEU A 44 -10.04 16.13 -15.91
CA LEU A 44 -10.59 15.64 -17.18
C LEU A 44 -11.85 14.77 -16.98
N ASN A 45 -11.86 13.98 -15.90
CA ASN A 45 -13.00 13.15 -15.50
C ASN A 45 -12.87 12.78 -14.01
N LEU A 46 -13.91 12.16 -13.44
CA LEU A 46 -13.99 11.82 -12.01
C LEU A 46 -13.83 10.31 -11.72
N HIS A 47 -13.50 9.50 -12.74
CA HIS A 47 -13.47 8.04 -12.66
C HIS A 47 -12.08 7.45 -12.98
N SER A 48 -11.05 8.29 -12.99
CA SER A 48 -9.66 7.88 -13.25
C SER A 48 -8.69 8.68 -12.39
N SER A 49 -7.49 8.14 -12.22
CA SER A 49 -6.40 8.80 -11.52
C SER A 49 -5.08 8.58 -12.26
N PRO A 50 -4.67 9.54 -13.10
CA PRO A 50 -3.35 9.54 -13.71
C PRO A 50 -2.22 9.48 -12.68
N ALA A 51 -2.42 10.09 -11.50
CA ALA A 51 -1.45 10.06 -10.41
C ALA A 51 -1.22 8.63 -9.89
N ILE A 52 -2.30 7.87 -9.59
CA ILE A 52 -2.19 6.46 -9.16
C ILE A 52 -1.45 5.64 -10.22
N LYS A 53 -1.84 5.77 -11.49
CA LYS A 53 -1.25 5.03 -12.61
C LYS A 53 0.24 5.28 -12.76
N LYS A 54 0.65 6.56 -12.70
CA LYS A 54 2.07 6.92 -12.84
C LYS A 54 2.87 6.51 -11.61
N CYS A 55 2.29 6.63 -10.43
CA CYS A 55 2.90 6.20 -9.17
C CYS A 55 3.16 4.69 -9.18
N SER A 56 2.15 3.88 -9.49
CA SER A 56 2.27 2.43 -9.54
C SER A 56 3.32 1.99 -10.56
N GLN A 57 3.31 2.56 -11.77
CA GLN A 57 4.31 2.30 -12.80
C GLN A 57 5.73 2.61 -12.33
N ALA A 58 5.93 3.77 -11.70
CA ALA A 58 7.24 4.17 -11.19
C ALA A 58 7.74 3.21 -10.10
N ILE A 59 6.88 2.80 -9.18
CA ILE A 59 7.25 1.86 -8.10
C ILE A 59 7.56 0.48 -8.69
N PHE A 60 6.73 -0.04 -9.58
CA PHE A 60 6.96 -1.33 -10.24
C PHE A 60 8.28 -1.35 -11.01
N ASN A 61 8.59 -0.29 -11.76
CA ASN A 61 9.85 -0.15 -12.48
C ASN A 61 11.05 -0.12 -11.52
N ALA A 62 10.97 0.67 -10.44
CA ALA A 62 12.05 0.78 -9.45
C ALA A 62 12.30 -0.54 -8.71
N ALA A 63 11.23 -1.29 -8.45
CA ALA A 63 11.29 -2.59 -7.78
C ALA A 63 11.53 -3.77 -8.75
N ASN A 64 11.69 -3.50 -10.05
CA ASN A 64 11.83 -4.52 -11.11
C ASN A 64 10.80 -5.66 -10.98
N CYS A 65 9.53 -5.30 -10.84
CA CYS A 65 8.42 -6.24 -10.70
C CYS A 65 7.17 -5.72 -11.40
N SER A 66 6.11 -6.51 -11.39
CA SER A 66 4.80 -6.16 -11.91
C SER A 66 3.72 -6.33 -10.85
N GLN A 67 2.53 -5.81 -11.13
CA GLN A 67 1.31 -6.09 -10.37
C GLN A 67 1.04 -7.60 -10.16
N ALA A 68 1.44 -8.45 -11.10
CA ALA A 68 1.25 -9.90 -10.98
C ALA A 68 2.13 -10.54 -9.90
N ASP A 69 3.25 -9.91 -9.54
CA ASP A 69 4.20 -10.42 -8.55
C ASP A 69 3.76 -10.15 -7.09
N ILE A 70 2.71 -9.35 -6.89
CA ILE A 70 2.31 -8.85 -5.57
C ILE A 70 1.45 -9.87 -4.85
N SER A 71 1.85 -10.30 -3.66
CA SER A 71 1.11 -11.36 -2.95
C SER A 71 -0.10 -10.85 -2.17
N PHE A 72 -0.04 -9.64 -1.62
CA PHE A 72 -1.08 -9.07 -0.76
C PHE A 72 -1.30 -7.59 -1.10
N PHE A 73 -2.55 -7.13 -1.05
CA PHE A 73 -2.92 -5.72 -1.23
C PHE A 73 -3.53 -5.15 0.04
N ASP A 74 -3.35 -3.85 0.23
CA ASP A 74 -4.22 -3.05 1.09
C ASP A 74 -4.54 -1.72 0.41
N LEU A 75 -5.60 -1.72 -0.39
CA LEU A 75 -6.03 -0.51 -1.08
C LEU A 75 -6.77 0.42 -0.12
N TYR A 76 -6.39 1.70 -0.15
CA TYR A 76 -7.12 2.72 0.59
C TYR A 76 -8.59 2.77 0.14
N SER A 77 -9.50 2.76 1.11
CA SER A 77 -10.87 2.32 0.89
C SER A 77 -11.93 3.16 1.62
N CYS A 78 -11.70 4.48 1.80
CA CYS A 78 -12.71 5.36 2.40
C CYS A 78 -14.06 5.33 1.67
N PHE A 79 -14.03 5.12 0.36
CA PHE A 79 -15.20 4.90 -0.48
C PHE A 79 -14.93 3.77 -1.49
N PRO A 80 -15.97 3.03 -1.91
CA PRO A 80 -15.82 1.98 -2.94
C PRO A 80 -15.21 2.49 -4.25
N SER A 81 -15.50 3.74 -4.64
CA SER A 81 -14.95 4.37 -5.84
C SER A 81 -13.42 4.49 -5.80
N ALA A 82 -12.84 4.78 -4.63
CA ALA A 82 -11.39 4.87 -4.48
C ALA A 82 -10.73 3.50 -4.74
N VAL A 83 -11.33 2.42 -4.23
CA VAL A 83 -10.85 1.04 -4.47
C VAL A 83 -10.95 0.68 -5.95
N GLN A 84 -12.07 1.01 -6.60
CA GLN A 84 -12.29 0.72 -8.03
C GLN A 84 -11.30 1.47 -8.92
N ILE A 85 -11.07 2.76 -8.66
CA ILE A 85 -10.11 3.58 -9.39
C ILE A 85 -8.69 3.04 -9.15
N ALA A 86 -8.30 2.80 -7.89
CA ALA A 86 -6.98 2.27 -7.56
C ALA A 86 -6.73 0.92 -8.24
N ARG A 87 -7.68 -0.02 -8.14
CA ARG A 87 -7.62 -1.33 -8.81
C ARG A 87 -7.36 -1.17 -10.31
N LYS A 88 -8.14 -0.32 -10.98
CA LYS A 88 -8.03 -0.08 -12.43
C LYS A 88 -6.67 0.52 -12.80
N GLU A 89 -6.24 1.55 -12.09
CA GLU A 89 -5.03 2.32 -12.43
C GLU A 89 -3.73 1.58 -12.06
N ILE A 90 -3.76 0.70 -11.05
CA ILE A 90 -2.68 -0.26 -10.74
C ILE A 90 -2.61 -1.38 -11.78
N GLY A 91 -3.73 -1.67 -12.46
CA GLY A 91 -3.82 -2.74 -13.45
C GLY A 91 -4.14 -4.11 -12.84
N ILE A 92 -4.90 -4.15 -11.74
CA ILE A 92 -5.35 -5.40 -11.13
C ILE A 92 -6.52 -5.96 -11.95
N PRO A 93 -6.44 -7.18 -12.50
CA PRO A 93 -7.50 -7.75 -13.35
C PRO A 93 -8.84 -7.95 -12.63
N ASP A 94 -9.95 -7.91 -13.39
CA ASP A 94 -11.29 -8.09 -12.82
C ASP A 94 -11.54 -9.48 -12.22
N GLY A 95 -10.92 -10.51 -12.78
CA GLY A 95 -10.98 -11.90 -12.29
C GLY A 95 -9.84 -12.28 -11.32
N ASP A 96 -9.14 -11.30 -10.75
CA ASP A 96 -8.11 -11.55 -9.76
C ASP A 96 -8.73 -12.00 -8.43
N ASN A 97 -8.31 -13.17 -7.93
CA ASN A 97 -8.83 -13.78 -6.70
C ASN A 97 -8.07 -13.32 -5.44
N ARG A 98 -7.04 -12.47 -5.57
CA ARG A 98 -6.32 -11.92 -4.42
C ARG A 98 -7.19 -10.88 -3.71
N ASP A 99 -7.19 -10.91 -2.38
CA ASP A 99 -7.89 -9.89 -1.58
C ASP A 99 -7.28 -8.51 -1.84
N LEU A 100 -8.15 -7.49 -1.98
CA LEU A 100 -7.75 -6.08 -2.15
C LEU A 100 -7.43 -5.40 -0.82
N THR A 101 -7.62 -6.10 0.30
CA THR A 101 -7.31 -5.61 1.64
C THR A 101 -6.86 -6.74 2.55
N ILE A 102 -5.87 -6.45 3.39
CA ILE A 102 -5.47 -7.31 4.53
C ILE A 102 -6.02 -6.81 5.86
N THR A 103 -6.50 -5.56 5.91
CA THR A 103 -7.10 -4.96 7.10
C THR A 103 -8.62 -5.08 7.14
N GLY A 104 -9.26 -5.40 6.01
CA GLY A 104 -10.71 -5.36 5.86
C GLY A 104 -11.24 -4.02 5.37
N GLY A 105 -10.38 -3.04 5.11
CA GLY A 105 -10.75 -1.73 4.56
C GLY A 105 -11.24 -0.72 5.59
N LEU A 106 -11.13 0.57 5.27
CA LEU A 106 -11.46 1.68 6.17
C LEU A 106 -12.87 1.58 6.80
N PRO A 107 -13.95 1.23 6.06
CA PRO A 107 -15.31 1.23 6.61
C PRO A 107 -15.51 0.21 7.73
N TYR A 108 -14.74 -0.88 7.74
CA TYR A 108 -14.89 -1.99 8.67
C TYR A 108 -13.76 -2.04 9.72
N TYR A 109 -12.54 -1.70 9.32
CA TYR A 109 -11.38 -1.61 10.23
C TYR A 109 -11.57 -0.49 11.26
N GLY A 110 -12.25 0.59 10.86
CA GLY A 110 -12.51 1.76 11.70
C GLY A 110 -11.27 2.61 11.96
N GLY A 111 -11.50 3.83 12.45
CA GLY A 111 -10.44 4.79 12.80
C GLY A 111 -10.48 6.06 11.95
N PRO A 112 -9.79 7.13 12.40
CA PRO A 112 -9.67 8.35 11.61
C PRO A 112 -8.90 8.05 10.32
N GLY A 113 -9.43 8.52 9.18
CA GLY A 113 -8.83 8.29 7.86
C GLY A 113 -7.34 8.68 7.76
N SER A 114 -6.87 9.57 8.64
CA SER A 114 -5.48 10.03 8.73
C SER A 114 -4.49 8.98 9.24
N ALA A 115 -4.91 8.01 10.06
CA ALA A 115 -4.01 7.01 10.65
C ALA A 115 -4.17 5.60 10.07
N TYR A 116 -5.14 5.39 9.17
CA TYR A 116 -5.43 4.08 8.60
C TYR A 116 -4.22 3.47 7.89
N VAL A 117 -3.52 4.26 7.07
CA VAL A 117 -2.38 3.74 6.29
C VAL A 117 -1.25 3.25 7.20
N VAL A 118 -0.94 3.94 8.30
CA VAL A 118 0.09 3.45 9.24
C VAL A 118 -0.31 2.10 9.87
N ASN A 119 -1.59 1.93 10.19
CA ASN A 119 -2.12 0.65 10.69
C ASN A 119 -2.06 -0.45 9.62
N SER A 120 -2.42 -0.11 8.38
CA SER A 120 -2.29 -0.98 7.21
C SER A 120 -0.88 -1.50 7.03
N ILE A 121 0.12 -0.61 7.09
CA ILE A 121 1.53 -0.96 6.97
C ILE A 121 1.96 -1.89 8.12
N ALA A 122 1.56 -1.57 9.35
CA ALA A 122 1.86 -2.42 10.51
C ALA A 122 1.26 -3.82 10.36
N SER A 123 0.00 -3.93 9.90
CA SER A 123 -0.65 -5.21 9.59
C SER A 123 0.05 -5.96 8.47
N MET A 124 0.51 -5.27 7.42
CA MET A 124 1.24 -5.87 6.30
C MET A 124 2.56 -6.48 6.77
N MET A 125 3.28 -5.80 7.66
CA MET A 125 4.52 -6.33 8.24
C MET A 125 4.29 -7.65 9.00
N SER A 126 3.20 -7.77 9.76
CA SER A 126 2.85 -9.02 10.43
C SER A 126 2.54 -10.13 9.43
N LYS A 127 1.68 -9.84 8.43
CA LYS A 127 1.32 -10.79 7.38
C LYS A 127 2.55 -11.31 6.61
N LEU A 128 3.51 -10.43 6.34
CA LEU A 128 4.74 -10.76 5.65
C LEU A 128 5.67 -11.66 6.46
N ARG A 129 5.81 -11.38 7.76
CA ARG A 129 6.63 -12.22 8.66
C ARG A 129 6.09 -13.64 8.78
N GLU A 130 4.76 -13.79 8.73
CA GLU A 130 4.08 -15.10 8.69
C GLU A 130 4.24 -15.83 7.36
N ASN A 131 4.64 -15.13 6.29
CA ASN A 131 4.71 -15.66 4.92
C ASN A 131 6.09 -15.37 4.28
N PRO A 132 7.19 -15.92 4.82
CA PRO A 132 8.53 -15.65 4.32
C PRO A 132 8.68 -16.06 2.85
N GLY A 133 9.43 -15.27 2.08
CA GLY A 133 9.67 -15.51 0.65
C GLY A 133 8.55 -15.03 -0.28
N LYS A 134 7.41 -14.57 0.25
CA LYS A 134 6.44 -13.82 -0.55
C LYS A 134 7.00 -12.43 -0.84
N LYS A 135 7.10 -12.08 -2.13
CA LYS A 135 7.39 -10.71 -2.56
C LYS A 135 6.18 -9.85 -2.24
N VAL A 136 6.32 -8.92 -1.30
CA VAL A 136 5.34 -7.87 -1.09
C VAL A 136 6.08 -6.57 -1.03
N ASN A 137 5.73 -5.70 -1.96
CA ASN A 137 6.11 -4.32 -1.91
C ASN A 137 4.89 -3.59 -1.34
N LEU A 138 5.13 -2.82 -0.30
CA LEU A 138 4.15 -1.95 0.31
C LEU A 138 3.82 -0.84 -0.69
N TYR A 139 2.64 -0.84 -1.30
CA TYR A 139 2.20 0.25 -2.17
C TYR A 139 1.30 1.19 -1.37
N GLU A 140 1.88 2.26 -0.84
CA GLU A 140 1.10 3.43 -0.52
C GLU A 140 0.86 4.19 -1.83
N ILE A 141 -0.39 4.19 -2.27
CA ILE A 141 -0.83 5.08 -3.33
C ILE A 141 -1.88 5.99 -2.73
N LEU A 142 -1.42 7.05 -2.10
CA LEU A 142 -2.27 8.18 -1.74
C LEU A 142 -2.27 9.13 -2.93
N SER A 143 -3.40 9.20 -3.62
CA SER A 143 -3.68 10.22 -4.62
C SER A 143 -5.06 10.76 -4.31
N PHE A 144 -5.12 11.97 -3.75
CA PHE A 144 -6.34 12.76 -3.68
C PHE A 144 -6.08 14.12 -4.31
#